data_AF-A0A7S2C1X4-F1
#
_entry.id   AF-A0A7S2C1X4-F1
#
_cell.length_a   1.000
_cell.length_b   1.000
_cell.length_c   1.000
_cell.angle_alpha   90.00
_cell.angle_beta   90.00
_cell.angle_gamma   90.00
#
_symmetry.space_group_name_H-M   'P 1'
#
loop_
_entity.id
_entity.type
_entity.pdbx_description
1 polymer ?
#
loop_
_entity_poly.entity_id
_entity_poly.type
_entity_poly.pdbx_seq_one_letter_code
_entity_poly.pdbx_strand_id
1 'polypeptide(L)'
;ALRGADLAADYVEAVSKTPIYKVGAVTLKTREDLPPVDSLRKITCQELMDIADVDQASHVSCLGYVFRVPRAKLFVGSHRGHDVTSCVLRQWRGEPEKGNDKGLPPYPEMQSLAPEEREYVHQWLDHYIWAGGSGAVVGFLSEFALQ
;
A
#
# COMPACT_ATOMS: atom_id res chain seq x y z
N ALA A 1 -0.08 10.68 26.29
CA ALA A 1 -0.19 12.03 26.88
C ALA A 1 0.89 12.93 26.27
N LEU A 2 0.49 13.93 25.47
CA LEU A 2 1.37 14.86 24.72
C LEU A 2 1.98 15.99 25.58
N ARG A 3 2.25 15.75 26.87
CA ARG A 3 2.57 16.82 27.84
C ARG A 3 4.04 17.29 27.89
N GLY A 4 4.90 16.88 26.95
CA GLY A 4 6.35 17.13 27.02
C GLY A 4 6.98 17.96 25.91
N ALA A 5 6.21 18.44 24.92
CA ALA A 5 6.77 18.95 23.67
C ALA A 5 6.63 20.47 23.45
N ASP A 6 6.16 21.23 24.45
CA ASP A 6 5.92 22.68 24.37
C ASP A 6 5.22 23.12 23.06
N LEU A 7 4.28 22.29 22.61
CA LEU A 7 3.53 22.52 21.38
C LEU A 7 2.46 23.58 21.64
N ALA A 8 2.32 24.50 20.69
CA ALA A 8 1.31 25.54 20.75
C ALA A 8 -0.11 24.94 20.90
N ALA A 9 -0.95 25.55 21.75
CA ALA A 9 -2.26 24.99 22.11
C ALA A 9 -3.20 24.84 20.91
N ASP A 10 -3.13 25.77 19.96
CA ASP A 10 -3.86 25.74 18.69
C ASP A 10 -3.42 24.57 17.79
N TYR A 11 -2.13 24.25 17.77
CA TYR A 11 -1.60 23.07 17.07
C TYR A 11 -2.15 21.77 17.67
N VAL A 12 -2.17 21.66 19.01
CA VAL A 12 -2.74 20.47 19.69
C VAL A 12 -4.23 20.32 19.38
N GLU A 13 -4.98 21.43 19.41
CA GLU A 13 -6.39 21.43 19.04
C GLU A 13 -6.60 21.01 17.59
N ALA A 14 -5.81 21.54 16.65
CA ALA A 14 -5.87 21.17 15.24
C ALA A 14 -5.61 19.67 15.03
N VAL A 15 -4.53 19.13 15.61
CA VAL A 15 -4.18 17.71 15.49
C VAL A 15 -5.26 16.82 16.10
N SER A 16 -5.86 17.22 17.23
CA SER A 16 -6.91 16.43 17.89
C SER A 16 -8.19 16.31 17.06
N LYS A 17 -8.45 17.27 16.16
CA LYS A 17 -9.60 17.30 15.27
C LYS A 17 -9.32 16.64 13.91
N THR A 18 -8.06 16.32 13.61
CA THR A 18 -7.70 15.65 12.36
C THR A 18 -8.36 14.27 12.32
N PRO A 19 -9.16 13.97 11.29
CA PRO A 19 -9.75 12.65 11.12
C PRO A 19 -8.65 11.58 11.06
N ILE A 20 -8.75 10.58 11.93
CA ILE A 20 -7.86 9.43 11.93
C ILE A 20 -8.50 8.36 11.05
N TYR A 21 -7.69 7.64 10.28
CA TYR A 21 -8.14 6.49 9.54
C TYR A 21 -8.87 5.51 10.47
N LYS A 22 -10.08 5.10 10.09
CA LYS A 22 -10.87 4.12 10.81
C LYS A 22 -11.46 3.14 9.82
N VAL A 23 -11.12 1.86 9.98
CA VAL A 23 -11.69 0.78 9.18
C VAL A 23 -13.21 0.75 9.41
N GLY A 24 -13.97 1.13 8.39
CA GLY A 24 -15.42 1.04 8.39
C GLY A 24 -15.91 -0.21 7.67
N ALA A 25 -17.21 -0.50 7.78
CA ALA A 25 -17.83 -1.62 7.07
C ALA A 25 -17.63 -1.54 5.54
N VAL A 26 -17.63 -0.34 4.97
CA VAL A 26 -17.39 -0.13 3.53
C VAL A 26 -15.98 -0.55 3.14
N THR A 27 -14.97 -0.22 3.95
CA THR A 27 -13.58 -0.58 3.69
C THR A 27 -13.40 -2.10 3.74
N LEU A 28 -13.94 -2.75 4.78
CA LEU A 28 -13.90 -4.21 4.90
C LEU A 28 -14.59 -4.88 3.71
N LYS A 29 -15.78 -4.41 3.33
CA LYS A 29 -16.50 -4.91 2.16
C LYS A 29 -15.66 -4.78 0.89
N THR A 30 -14.99 -3.65 0.72
CA THR A 30 -14.13 -3.40 -0.44
C THR A 30 -12.93 -4.36 -0.48
N ARG A 31 -12.34 -4.69 0.67
CA ARG A 31 -11.28 -5.72 0.76
C ARG A 31 -11.81 -7.10 0.39
N GLU A 32 -12.99 -7.47 0.88
CA GLU A 32 -13.66 -8.75 0.55
C GLU A 32 -14.02 -8.86 -0.93
N ASP A 33 -14.36 -7.74 -1.57
CA ASP A 33 -14.76 -7.66 -2.97
C ASP A 33 -13.56 -7.61 -3.94
N LEU A 34 -12.32 -7.72 -3.44
CA LEU A 34 -11.15 -7.86 -4.30
C LEU A 34 -11.27 -9.13 -5.18
N PRO A 35 -10.86 -9.07 -6.46
CA PRO A 35 -10.91 -10.23 -7.33
C PRO A 35 -10.07 -11.39 -6.75
N PRO A 36 -10.55 -12.64 -6.82
CA PRO A 36 -9.76 -13.78 -6.40
C PRO A 36 -8.41 -13.83 -7.11
N VAL A 37 -7.33 -14.13 -6.38
CA VAL A 37 -5.95 -14.14 -6.91
C VAL A 37 -5.79 -15.01 -8.17
N ASP A 38 -6.52 -16.13 -8.25
CA ASP A 38 -6.47 -17.06 -9.38
C ASP A 38 -7.24 -16.57 -10.61
N SER A 39 -8.12 -15.58 -10.45
CA SER A 39 -8.83 -14.93 -11.55
C SER A 39 -8.03 -13.82 -12.22
N LEU A 40 -6.91 -13.40 -11.59
CA LEU A 40 -6.10 -12.27 -12.04
C LEU A 40 -4.96 -12.72 -12.95
N ARG A 41 -4.63 -11.86 -13.93
CA ARG A 41 -3.40 -11.99 -14.72
C ARG A 41 -2.21 -11.96 -13.77
N LYS A 42 -1.31 -12.92 -13.92
CA LYS A 42 -0.02 -12.93 -13.22
C LYS A 42 0.93 -11.94 -13.89
N ILE A 43 1.52 -11.06 -13.09
CA ILE A 43 2.47 -10.03 -13.50
C ILE A 43 3.77 -10.29 -12.72
N THR A 44 4.92 -10.19 -13.35
CA THR A 44 6.23 -10.30 -12.65
C THR A 44 6.66 -8.95 -12.10
N CYS A 45 7.60 -8.94 -11.15
CA CYS A 45 8.23 -7.70 -10.70
C CYS A 45 8.84 -6.90 -11.86
N GLN A 46 9.47 -7.61 -12.82
CA GLN A 46 10.05 -6.97 -14.00
C GLN A 46 8.99 -6.34 -14.89
N GLU A 47 7.91 -7.08 -15.21
CA GLU A 47 6.80 -6.53 -15.98
C GLU A 47 6.17 -5.31 -15.28
N LEU A 48 6.03 -5.34 -13.95
CA LEU A 48 5.51 -4.20 -13.18
C LEU A 48 6.39 -2.95 -13.34
N MET A 49 7.71 -3.12 -13.31
CA MET A 49 8.66 -2.03 -13.58
C MET A 49 8.55 -1.53 -15.03
N ASP A 50 8.39 -2.44 -16.00
CA ASP A 50 8.29 -2.09 -17.42
C ASP A 50 7.00 -1.30 -17.73
N ILE A 51 5.90 -1.58 -17.00
CA ILE A 51 4.62 -0.85 -17.13
C ILE A 51 4.45 0.28 -16.10
N ALA A 52 5.53 0.67 -15.42
CA ALA A 52 5.52 1.66 -14.33
C ALA A 52 4.70 2.92 -14.64
N ASP A 53 4.80 3.44 -15.88
CA ASP A 53 4.01 4.56 -16.39
C ASP A 53 3.47 4.28 -17.79
N VAL A 54 2.17 4.03 -17.90
CA VAL A 54 1.49 3.80 -19.18
C VAL A 54 0.18 4.58 -19.20
N ASP A 55 -0.10 5.28 -20.31
CA ASP A 55 -1.38 5.97 -20.55
C ASP A 55 -1.85 6.88 -19.42
N GLN A 56 -0.97 7.76 -18.92
CA GLN A 56 -1.24 8.70 -17.81
C GLN A 56 -1.62 8.02 -16.48
N ALA A 57 -1.41 6.71 -16.38
CA ALA A 57 -1.52 5.94 -15.15
C ALA A 57 -0.14 5.43 -14.73
N SER A 58 0.01 5.26 -13.42
CA SER A 58 1.12 4.56 -12.82
C SER A 58 0.65 3.22 -12.27
N HIS A 59 1.50 2.21 -12.34
CA HIS A 59 1.23 0.91 -11.74
C HIS A 59 2.02 0.73 -10.46
N VAL A 60 1.41 0.08 -9.47
CA VAL A 60 1.99 -0.17 -8.15
C VAL A 60 1.38 -1.46 -7.61
N SER A 61 2.16 -2.23 -6.84
CA SER A 61 1.65 -3.42 -6.16
C SER A 61 1.61 -3.24 -4.65
N CYS A 62 0.62 -3.83 -4.00
CA CYS A 62 0.53 -3.93 -2.55
C CYS A 62 -0.18 -5.24 -2.17
N LEU A 63 0.41 -6.01 -1.26
CA LEU A 63 -0.03 -7.37 -0.93
C LEU A 63 -0.17 -8.27 -2.16
N GLY A 64 0.71 -8.06 -3.15
CA GLY A 64 0.70 -8.74 -4.44
C GLY A 64 -0.37 -8.25 -5.42
N TYR A 65 -1.38 -7.47 -5.02
CA TYR A 65 -2.34 -6.91 -5.98
C TYR A 65 -1.72 -5.76 -6.77
N VAL A 66 -1.78 -5.83 -8.09
CA VAL A 66 -1.29 -4.77 -8.98
C VAL A 66 -2.43 -3.80 -9.31
N PHE A 67 -2.24 -2.54 -8.96
CA PHE A 67 -3.17 -1.46 -9.18
C PHE A 67 -2.72 -0.55 -10.31
N ARG A 68 -3.65 -0.21 -11.21
CA ARG A 68 -3.53 0.91 -12.14
C ARG A 68 -4.12 2.16 -11.50
N VAL A 69 -3.28 3.15 -11.22
CA VAL A 69 -3.65 4.38 -10.52
C VAL A 69 -3.43 5.58 -11.44
N PRO A 70 -4.40 6.49 -11.61
CA PRO A 70 -4.15 7.74 -12.35
C PRO A 70 -2.92 8.46 -11.77
N ARG A 71 -1.99 8.92 -12.61
CA ARG A 71 -0.71 9.49 -12.12
C ARG A 71 -0.90 10.64 -11.14
N ALA A 72 -1.94 11.46 -11.34
CA ALA A 72 -2.30 12.56 -10.46
C ALA A 72 -2.76 12.12 -9.04
N LYS A 73 -3.09 10.84 -8.86
CA LYS A 73 -3.52 10.26 -7.59
C LYS A 73 -2.45 9.39 -6.92
N LEU A 74 -1.31 9.16 -7.57
CA LEU A 74 -0.20 8.44 -6.95
C LEU A 74 0.54 9.40 -6.00
N PHE A 75 0.27 9.27 -4.70
CA PHE A 75 0.83 10.16 -3.68
C PHE A 75 2.35 10.00 -3.51
N VAL A 76 2.85 8.77 -3.56
CA VAL A 76 4.27 8.45 -3.37
C VAL A 76 4.90 8.01 -4.68
N GLY A 77 5.67 8.89 -5.30
CA GLY A 77 6.28 8.64 -6.61
C GLY A 77 7.23 7.44 -6.64
N SER A 78 7.92 7.13 -5.54
CA SER A 78 8.84 6.00 -5.43
C SER A 78 8.16 4.63 -5.39
N HIS A 79 6.84 4.58 -5.20
CA HIS A 79 6.07 3.33 -5.22
C HIS A 79 5.78 2.85 -6.65
N ARG A 80 5.99 3.72 -7.65
CA ARG A 80 5.71 3.43 -9.04
C ARG A 80 6.57 2.27 -9.54
N GLY A 81 5.93 1.27 -10.14
CA GLY A 81 6.60 0.11 -10.74
C GLY A 81 7.10 -0.91 -9.72
N HIS A 82 6.71 -0.79 -8.45
CA HIS A 82 7.21 -1.64 -7.37
C HIS A 82 6.06 -2.22 -6.54
N ASP A 83 6.31 -3.37 -5.90
CA ASP A 83 5.51 -3.76 -4.74
C ASP A 83 5.95 -2.97 -3.51
N VAL A 84 4.99 -2.44 -2.76
CA VAL A 84 5.30 -1.57 -1.62
C VAL A 84 5.24 -2.29 -0.28
N THR A 85 4.78 -3.55 -0.25
CA THR A 85 4.43 -4.29 0.99
C THR A 85 5.56 -4.25 2.01
N SER A 86 6.75 -4.67 1.59
CA SER A 86 7.92 -4.71 2.45
C SER A 86 8.42 -3.30 2.79
N CYS A 87 8.46 -2.39 1.80
CA CYS A 87 8.90 -1.01 2.02
C CYS A 87 8.04 -0.27 3.05
N VAL A 88 6.71 -0.36 2.98
CA VAL A 88 5.83 0.30 3.95
C VAL A 88 5.92 -0.35 5.33
N LEU A 89 6.10 -1.68 5.39
CA LEU A 89 6.31 -2.37 6.66
C LEU A 89 7.62 -1.92 7.35
N ARG A 90 8.68 -1.71 6.57
CA ARG A 90 9.94 -1.16 7.08
C ARG A 90 9.79 0.27 7.57
N GLN A 91 9.03 1.09 6.85
CA GLN A 91 8.69 2.44 7.29
C GLN A 91 7.96 2.41 8.64
N TRP A 92 6.99 1.51 8.83
CA TRP A 92 6.29 1.33 10.10
C TRP A 92 7.26 0.98 11.24
N ARG A 93 8.25 0.13 10.98
CA ARG A 93 9.28 -0.28 11.94
C ARG A 93 10.34 0.79 12.21
N GLY A 94 10.30 1.93 11.52
CA GLY A 94 11.32 2.96 11.62
C GLY A 94 12.67 2.54 11.05
N GLU A 95 12.69 1.56 10.14
CA GLU A 95 13.92 1.10 9.51
C GLU A 95 14.39 2.08 8.43
N PRO A 96 15.71 2.25 8.27
CA PRO A 96 16.26 3.13 7.24
C PRO A 96 15.98 2.59 5.83
N GLU A 97 15.84 3.51 4.87
CA GLU A 97 15.67 3.21 3.44
C GLU A 97 16.90 2.50 2.83
N LYS A 98 18.07 2.65 3.46
CA LYS A 98 19.29 1.96 3.03
C LYS A 98 19.07 0.44 3.09
N GLY A 99 19.04 -0.19 1.92
CA GLY A 99 18.76 -1.61 1.76
C GLY A 99 17.30 -1.95 1.49
N ASN A 100 16.45 -0.98 1.14
CA ASN A 100 15.11 -1.23 0.60
C ASN A 100 15.16 -2.28 -0.52
N ASP A 101 14.28 -3.27 -0.46
CA ASP A 101 14.18 -4.37 -1.44
C ASP A 101 13.75 -3.89 -2.83
N LYS A 102 13.29 -2.64 -2.95
CA LYS A 102 12.77 -2.06 -4.20
C LYS A 102 11.56 -2.84 -4.72
N GLY A 103 10.76 -3.39 -3.82
CA GLY A 103 9.58 -4.19 -4.15
C GLY A 103 9.90 -5.54 -4.74
N LEU A 104 11.07 -6.11 -4.40
CA LEU A 104 11.48 -7.44 -4.79
C LEU A 104 11.34 -8.42 -3.61
N PRO A 105 11.18 -9.73 -3.88
CA PRO A 105 11.15 -10.74 -2.84
C PRO A 105 12.47 -10.80 -2.02
N PRO A 106 12.44 -11.34 -0.79
CA PRO A 106 11.30 -11.99 -0.16
C PRO A 106 10.27 -11.00 0.41
N TYR A 107 8.99 -11.27 0.18
CA TYR A 107 7.88 -10.58 0.85
C TYR A 107 7.64 -11.16 2.25
N PRO A 108 6.99 -10.40 3.15
CA PRO A 108 6.67 -10.90 4.48
C PRO A 108 5.52 -11.91 4.45
N GLU A 109 5.63 -12.97 5.26
CA GLU A 109 4.50 -13.85 5.56
C GLU A 109 3.45 -13.08 6.37
N MET A 110 2.34 -12.70 5.74
CA MET A 110 1.33 -11.82 6.35
C MET A 110 0.75 -12.37 7.67
N GLN A 111 0.70 -13.69 7.83
CA GLN A 111 0.21 -14.34 9.04
C GLN A 111 1.17 -14.19 10.24
N SER A 112 2.46 -14.01 9.96
CA SER A 112 3.51 -13.83 10.98
C SER A 112 3.59 -12.39 11.52
N LEU A 113 3.02 -11.42 10.79
CA LEU A 113 3.03 -10.01 11.18
C LEU A 113 2.11 -9.76 12.39
N ALA A 114 2.54 -8.83 13.25
CA ALA A 114 1.70 -8.32 14.33
C ALA A 114 0.41 -7.70 13.76
N PRO A 115 -0.73 -7.76 14.50
CA PRO A 115 -2.00 -7.23 14.00
C PRO A 115 -1.92 -5.78 13.52
N GLU A 116 -1.18 -4.93 14.21
CA GLU A 116 -1.00 -3.51 13.90
C GLU A 116 -0.18 -3.29 12.63
N GLU A 117 0.88 -4.10 12.44
CA GLU A 117 1.67 -4.09 11.22
C GLU A 117 0.84 -4.51 10.01
N ARG A 118 0.08 -5.60 10.17
CA ARG A 118 -0.82 -6.10 9.14
C ARG A 118 -1.84 -5.05 8.75
N GLU A 119 -2.46 -4.40 9.73
CA GLU A 119 -3.45 -3.36 9.47
C GLU A 119 -2.80 -2.14 8.81
N TYR A 120 -1.59 -1.74 9.20
CA TYR A 120 -0.86 -0.66 8.54
C TYR A 120 -0.60 -0.94 7.05
N VAL A 121 -0.21 -2.18 6.69
CA VAL A 121 -0.06 -2.55 5.28
C VAL A 121 -1.42 -2.56 4.56
N HIS A 122 -2.49 -3.01 5.21
CA HIS A 122 -3.83 -2.94 4.62
C HIS A 122 -4.33 -1.50 4.41
N GLN A 123 -3.91 -0.53 5.21
CA GLN A 123 -4.21 0.88 4.94
C GLN A 123 -3.63 1.36 3.62
N TRP A 124 -2.44 0.88 3.24
CA TRP A 124 -1.86 1.14 1.93
C TRP A 124 -2.61 0.42 0.81
N LEU A 125 -3.06 -0.82 1.03
CA LEU A 125 -3.95 -1.51 0.11
C LEU A 125 -5.23 -0.70 -0.14
N ASP A 126 -5.91 -0.26 0.92
CA ASP A 126 -7.13 0.55 0.82
C ASP A 126 -6.89 1.87 0.11
N HIS A 127 -5.75 2.52 0.39
CA HIS A 127 -5.33 3.73 -0.31
C HIS A 127 -5.28 3.50 -1.82
N TYR A 128 -4.72 2.38 -2.28
CA TYR A 128 -4.63 2.08 -3.71
C TYR A 128 -5.94 1.65 -4.34
N ILE A 129 -6.78 0.93 -3.60
CA ILE A 129 -8.15 0.64 -4.06
C ILE A 129 -8.90 1.95 -4.28
N TRP A 130 -8.85 2.88 -3.32
CA TRP A 130 -9.49 4.18 -3.43
C TRP A 130 -8.89 5.07 -4.53
N ALA A 131 -7.55 5.13 -4.62
CA ALA A 131 -6.86 5.95 -5.59
C ALA A 131 -7.10 5.48 -7.04
N GLY A 132 -7.08 4.16 -7.27
CA GLY A 132 -7.33 3.58 -8.59
C GLY A 132 -8.80 3.60 -9.00
N GLY A 133 -9.73 3.46 -8.06
CA GLY A 133 -11.17 3.44 -8.32
C GLY A 133 -11.68 2.09 -8.87
N SER A 134 -12.85 2.10 -9.51
CA SER A 134 -13.47 0.90 -10.06
C SER A 134 -12.60 0.24 -11.13
N GLY A 135 -12.28 -1.04 -10.97
CA GLY A 135 -11.44 -1.79 -11.93
C GLY A 135 -9.95 -1.47 -11.84
N ALA A 136 -9.49 -0.92 -10.72
CA ALA A 136 -8.08 -0.59 -10.50
C ALA A 136 -7.16 -1.81 -10.49
N VAL A 137 -7.65 -2.98 -10.07
CA VAL A 137 -6.85 -4.20 -9.98
C VAL A 137 -6.70 -4.79 -11.39
N VAL A 138 -5.46 -4.83 -11.88
CA VAL A 138 -5.13 -5.29 -13.24
C VAL A 138 -4.33 -6.59 -13.25
N GLY A 139 -3.90 -7.08 -12.09
CA GLY A 139 -3.17 -8.32 -11.98
C GLY A 139 -2.75 -8.64 -10.56
N PHE A 140 -1.98 -9.71 -10.42
CA PHE A 140 -1.38 -10.16 -9.18
C PHE A 140 0.09 -10.50 -9.41
N LEU A 141 0.98 -10.13 -8.48
CA LEU A 141 2.40 -10.40 -8.57
C LEU A 141 2.69 -11.89 -8.42
N SER A 142 3.37 -12.44 -9.42
CA SER A 142 3.69 -13.86 -9.51
C SER A 142 4.59 -14.28 -8.37
N GLU A 143 5.61 -13.48 -8.07
CA GLU A 143 6.59 -13.70 -7.02
C GLU A 143 5.95 -13.65 -5.63
N PHE A 144 4.86 -12.89 -5.45
CA PHE A 144 4.11 -12.83 -4.20
C PHE A 144 3.27 -14.10 -4.00
N ALA A 145 2.79 -14.72 -5.09
CA ALA A 145 2.01 -15.96 -5.04
C ALA A 145 2.85 -17.21 -4.71
N LEU A 146 4.18 -17.11 -4.73
CA LEU A 146 5.10 -18.22 -4.44
C LEU A 146 5.40 -18.38 -2.94
N GLN A 147 4.80 -17.55 -2.09
CA GLN A 147 5.00 -17.55 -0.64
C GLN A 147 4.02 -18.46 0.10
#